data_AF-A0A7J7HX46-F1
#
_entry.id   AF-A0A7J7HX46-F1
#
_cell.length_a   1.000
_cell.length_b   1.000
_cell.length_c   1.000
_cell.angle_alpha   90.00
_cell.angle_beta   90.00
_cell.angle_gamma   90.00
#
_symmetry.space_group_name_H-M   'P 1'
#
loop_
_entity.id
_entity.type
_entity.pdbx_description
1 polymer ?
#
loop_
_entity_poly.entity_id
_entity_poly.type
_entity_poly.pdbx_seq_one_letter_code
_entity_poly.pdbx_strand_id
1 'polypeptide(L)'
;MFWTFITQYAIVETIDGPNKYSGASAVLSVHQPNVVGKQYSAGRMMIQNGPDSLQVGWRVDPSLFGDARPRLFIYTNASQSHCFNTNCPGFVIVDTEIPLGEVIGKVSIRGGTSVAMEIYILQVKFKNS
;
A
#
# COMPACT_ATOMS: atom_id res chain seq x y z
N MET A 1 9.92 -18.53 19.85
CA MET A 1 8.99 -18.30 18.72
C MET A 1 9.58 -17.15 17.90
N PHE A 2 10.30 -17.47 16.83
CA PHE A 2 10.93 -16.46 15.97
C PHE A 2 9.92 -16.00 14.92
N TRP A 3 9.57 -14.71 14.91
CA TRP A 3 8.81 -14.12 13.82
C TRP A 3 9.79 -13.79 12.69
N THR A 4 9.78 -14.58 11.63
CA THR A 4 10.57 -14.26 10.43
C THR A 4 9.82 -13.21 9.62
N PHE A 5 10.29 -11.96 9.66
CA PHE A 5 9.85 -10.92 8.74
C PHE A 5 10.73 -10.99 7.48
N ILE A 6 10.16 -11.41 6.36
CA ILE A 6 10.84 -11.36 5.06
C ILE A 6 10.34 -10.10 4.35
N THR A 7 11.23 -9.14 4.17
CA THR A 7 10.96 -7.92 3.41
C THR A 7 11.92 -7.88 2.23
N GLN A 8 11.35 -7.78 1.02
CA GLN A 8 12.10 -7.51 -0.20
C GLN A 8 11.71 -6.13 -0.70
N TYR A 9 12.68 -5.31 -1.10
CA TYR A 9 12.45 -3.95 -1.55
C TYR A 9 13.32 -3.62 -2.76
N ALA A 10 12.83 -2.69 -3.57
CA ALA A 10 13.63 -1.88 -4.48
C ALA A 10 13.45 -0.42 -4.04
N ILE A 11 14.56 0.31 -3.87
CA ILE A 11 14.55 1.69 -3.37
C ILE A 11 15.10 2.60 -4.45
N VAL A 12 14.41 3.71 -4.67
CA VAL A 12 14.93 4.86 -5.42
C VAL A 12 15.07 6.00 -4.42
N GLU A 13 16.31 6.43 -4.19
CA GLU A 13 16.59 7.60 -3.36
C GLU A 13 16.75 8.84 -4.25
N THR A 14 16.12 9.92 -3.82
CA THR A 14 16.23 11.22 -4.50
C THR A 14 17.40 12.00 -3.93
N ILE A 15 18.11 12.73 -4.79
CA ILE A 15 19.20 13.60 -4.35
C ILE A 15 18.61 14.92 -3.86
N ASP A 16 19.04 15.37 -2.68
CA ASP A 16 18.68 16.67 -2.14
C ASP A 16 19.06 17.78 -3.14
N GLY A 17 18.09 18.60 -3.51
CA GLY A 17 18.28 19.64 -4.51
C GLY A 17 16.98 20.31 -4.95
N PRO A 18 17.02 21.18 -5.96
CA PRO A 18 15.84 21.89 -6.46
C PRO A 18 14.84 20.98 -7.21
N ASN A 19 15.16 19.69 -7.33
CA ASN A 19 14.35 18.72 -8.05
C ASN A 19 13.00 18.56 -7.36
N LYS A 20 11.93 18.63 -8.16
CA LYS A 20 10.56 18.41 -7.71
C LYS A 20 10.06 17.13 -8.34
N TYR A 21 9.67 16.17 -7.49
CA TYR A 21 9.10 14.92 -7.92
C TYR A 21 7.57 15.02 -7.83
N SER A 22 6.90 14.75 -8.94
CA SER A 22 5.43 14.89 -9.02
C SER A 22 4.69 13.62 -8.62
N GLY A 23 5.40 12.53 -8.35
CA GLY A 23 4.79 11.26 -8.01
C GLY A 23 5.70 10.05 -8.25
N ALA A 24 5.13 8.88 -8.04
CA ALA A 24 5.73 7.58 -8.32
C ALA A 24 4.66 6.60 -8.80
N SER A 25 5.10 5.59 -9.55
CA SER A 25 4.25 4.47 -9.95
C SER A 25 4.94 3.13 -9.68
N ALA A 26 4.16 2.11 -9.38
CA ALA A 26 4.64 0.75 -9.19
C ALA A 26 3.67 -0.26 -9.81
N VAL A 27 4.24 -1.32 -10.39
CA VAL A 27 3.49 -2.50 -10.83
C VAL A 27 3.81 -3.63 -9.86
N LEU A 28 2.80 -4.13 -9.16
CA LEU A 28 2.93 -5.15 -8.13
C LEU A 28 2.13 -6.39 -8.51
N SER A 29 2.74 -7.57 -8.47
CA SER A 29 1.97 -8.81 -8.56
C SER A 29 1.12 -8.97 -7.29
N VAL A 30 -0.15 -9.34 -7.47
CA VAL A 30 -1.07 -9.59 -6.36
C VAL A 30 -1.02 -11.07 -6.00
N HIS A 31 -0.79 -11.40 -4.73
CA HIS A 31 -0.76 -12.79 -4.27
C HIS A 31 -1.67 -13.00 -3.06
N GLN A 32 -2.15 -14.23 -2.89
CA GLN A 32 -2.87 -14.67 -1.69
C GLN A 32 -2.04 -15.73 -0.95
N PRO A 33 -0.95 -15.35 -0.28
CA PRO A 33 -0.18 -16.27 0.54
C PRO A 33 -1.01 -16.78 1.71
N ASN A 34 -0.74 -18.02 2.12
CA ASN A 34 -1.30 -18.57 3.35
C ASN A 34 -0.58 -17.94 4.55
N VAL A 35 -1.32 -17.16 5.34
CA VAL A 35 -0.83 -16.50 6.57
C VAL A 35 -1.69 -16.99 7.74
N VAL A 36 -1.05 -17.26 8.88
CA VAL A 36 -1.72 -17.85 10.06
C VAL A 36 -1.57 -16.98 11.30
N GLY A 37 -2.63 -16.94 12.12
CA GLY A 37 -2.64 -16.21 13.38
C GLY A 37 -2.47 -14.69 13.18
N LYS A 38 -1.45 -14.11 13.81
CA LYS A 38 -1.14 -12.66 13.77
C LYS A 38 -0.13 -12.28 12.68
N GLN A 39 0.10 -13.15 11.70
CA GLN A 39 0.95 -12.87 10.55
C GLN A 39 0.18 -12.08 9.48
N TYR A 40 0.89 -11.23 8.75
CA TYR A 40 0.37 -10.58 7.55
C TYR A 40 1.40 -10.63 6.42
N SER A 41 0.93 -10.51 5.19
CA SER A 41 1.77 -10.33 4.00
C SER A 41 1.25 -9.15 3.19
N ALA A 42 2.14 -8.42 2.52
CA ALA A 42 1.76 -7.26 1.72
C ALA A 42 2.73 -7.04 0.56
N GLY A 43 2.21 -6.52 -0.55
CA GLY A 43 2.98 -5.89 -1.61
C GLY A 43 2.58 -4.42 -1.69
N ARG A 44 3.54 -3.50 -1.63
CA ARG A 44 3.25 -2.06 -1.54
C ARG A 44 4.32 -1.17 -2.18
N MET A 45 3.88 0.00 -2.62
CA MET A 45 4.72 1.16 -2.87
C MET A 45 4.71 2.06 -1.63
N MET A 46 5.86 2.66 -1.32
CA MET A 46 5.99 3.63 -0.24
C MET A 46 6.71 4.88 -0.75
N ILE A 47 6.13 6.05 -0.50
CA ILE A 47 6.83 7.32 -0.59
C ILE A 47 7.15 7.76 0.84
N GLN A 48 8.40 8.15 1.08
CA GLN A 48 8.87 8.55 2.40
C GLN A 48 9.64 9.88 2.30
N ASN A 49 9.39 10.76 3.25
CA ASN A 49 10.12 12.01 3.46
C ASN A 49 10.42 12.17 4.95
N GLY A 50 11.63 11.79 5.38
CA GLY A 50 11.98 11.72 6.79
C GLY A 50 11.07 10.74 7.56
N PRO A 51 10.40 11.19 8.66
CA PRO A 51 9.48 10.35 9.42
C PRO A 51 8.11 10.14 8.73
N ASP A 52 7.79 10.98 7.75
CA ASP A 52 6.50 10.96 7.08
C ASP A 52 6.52 9.94 5.94
N SER A 53 5.46 9.15 5.82
CA SER A 53 5.33 8.17 4.74
C SER A 53 3.89 7.96 4.31
N LEU A 54 3.74 7.61 3.04
CA LEU A 54 2.49 7.15 2.43
C LEU A 54 2.76 5.79 1.78
N GLN A 55 1.97 4.80 2.16
CA GLN A 55 2.04 3.43 1.66
C GLN A 55 0.72 3.03 1.02
N VAL A 56 0.80 2.34 -0.10
CA VAL A 56 -0.37 1.86 -0.83
C VAL A 56 -0.04 0.52 -1.50
N GLY A 57 -1.01 -0.39 -1.51
CA GLY A 57 -0.82 -1.71 -2.11
C GLY A 57 -1.88 -2.71 -1.70
N TRP A 58 -1.54 -3.98 -1.73
CA TRP A 58 -2.38 -5.06 -1.25
C TRP A 58 -1.84 -5.64 0.05
N ARG A 59 -2.73 -6.09 0.94
CA ARG A 59 -2.39 -6.75 2.21
C ARG A 59 -3.31 -7.95 2.43
N VAL A 60 -2.72 -9.05 2.89
CA VAL A 60 -3.42 -10.21 3.46
C VAL A 60 -3.16 -10.21 4.96
N ASP A 61 -4.21 -10.02 5.75
CA ASP A 61 -4.12 -9.92 7.20
C ASP A 61 -5.38 -10.50 7.88
N PRO A 62 -5.38 -11.81 8.18
CA PRO A 62 -6.52 -12.46 8.83
C PRO A 62 -6.83 -11.89 10.21
N SER A 63 -5.83 -11.35 10.91
CA SER A 63 -6.04 -10.75 12.24
C SER A 63 -6.81 -9.44 12.17
N LEU A 64 -6.70 -8.73 11.04
CA LEU A 64 -7.39 -7.47 10.79
C LEU A 64 -8.74 -7.66 10.08
N PHE A 65 -8.81 -8.56 9.10
CA PHE A 65 -9.97 -8.69 8.22
C PHE A 65 -10.85 -9.92 8.48
N GLY A 66 -10.38 -10.86 9.32
CA GLY A 66 -11.08 -12.13 9.58
C GLY A 66 -11.04 -13.14 8.43
N ASP A 67 -10.37 -12.81 7.32
CA ASP A 67 -10.14 -13.69 6.17
C ASP A 67 -8.71 -13.56 5.63
N ALA A 68 -8.30 -14.53 4.81
CA ALA A 68 -6.98 -14.55 4.18
C ALA A 68 -7.02 -14.03 2.73
N ARG A 69 -7.91 -13.09 2.41
CA ARG A 69 -8.01 -12.51 1.05
C ARG A 69 -7.17 -11.24 0.93
N PRO A 70 -6.50 -11.00 -0.21
CA PRO A 70 -5.76 -9.77 -0.43
C PRO A 70 -6.75 -8.62 -0.57
N ARG A 71 -6.48 -7.52 0.14
CA ARG A 71 -7.30 -6.32 0.13
C ARG A 71 -6.46 -5.09 -0.18
N LEU A 72 -7.04 -4.15 -0.92
CA LEU A 72 -6.42 -2.85 -1.15
C LEU A 72 -6.29 -2.12 0.19
N PHE A 73 -5.14 -1.52 0.46
CA PHE A 73 -4.94 -0.73 1.66
C PHE A 73 -4.13 0.52 1.39
N ILE A 74 -4.34 1.52 2.25
CA ILE A 74 -3.46 2.67 2.40
C ILE A 74 -3.02 2.74 3.86
N TYR A 75 -1.76 3.14 4.07
CA TYR A 75 -1.27 3.51 5.37
C TYR A 75 -0.52 4.84 5.29
N THR A 76 -0.88 5.78 6.15
CA THR A 76 -0.22 7.09 6.25
C THR A 76 0.47 7.22 7.59
N ASN A 77 1.63 7.86 7.58
CA ASN A 77 2.31 8.37 8.76
C ASN A 77 2.71 9.82 8.48
N ALA A 78 2.17 10.76 9.24
CA ALA A 78 2.41 12.18 9.09
C ALA A 78 2.58 12.80 10.47
N SER A 79 3.82 13.08 10.85
CA SER A 79 4.23 13.63 12.14
C SER A 79 3.72 12.78 13.32
N GLN A 80 2.64 13.18 13.99
CA GLN A 80 2.03 12.44 15.10
C GLN A 80 0.76 11.65 14.70
N SER A 81 0.32 11.76 13.45
CA SER A 81 -0.89 11.12 12.94
C SER A 81 -0.54 9.94 12.05
N HIS A 82 -1.07 8.76 12.37
CA HIS A 82 -1.00 7.59 11.49
C HIS A 82 -2.41 7.08 11.19
N CYS A 83 -2.61 6.60 9.96
CA CYS A 83 -3.90 6.12 9.52
C CYS A 83 -3.76 4.80 8.80
N PHE A 84 -4.63 3.85 9.12
CA PHE A 84 -4.86 2.68 8.29
C PHE A 84 -6.20 2.84 7.59
N ASN A 85 -6.21 2.83 6.25
CA ASN A 85 -7.36 3.16 5.41
C ASN A 85 -8.02 4.48 5.85
N THR A 86 -9.34 4.48 6.09
CA THR A 86 -10.12 5.62 6.59
C THR A 86 -10.50 5.45 8.06
N ASN A 87 -9.77 4.62 8.81
CA ASN A 87 -10.06 4.36 10.23
C ASN A 87 -9.64 5.52 11.15
N CYS A 88 -9.33 6.69 10.58
CA CYS A 88 -8.93 7.89 11.27
C CYS A 88 -9.45 9.14 10.51
N PRO A 89 -9.53 10.32 11.14
CA PRO A 89 -10.03 11.55 10.50
C PRO A 89 -9.03 12.22 9.54
N GLY A 90 -7.80 11.71 9.41
CA GLY A 90 -6.71 12.35 8.66
C GLY A 90 -6.62 11.98 7.17
N PHE A 91 -7.49 11.10 6.66
CA PHE A 91 -7.50 10.68 5.26
C PHE A 91 -8.93 10.62 4.72
N VAL A 92 -9.15 11.23 3.55
CA VAL A 92 -10.47 11.28 2.90
C VAL A 92 -10.34 10.67 1.50
N ILE A 93 -11.15 9.66 1.24
CA ILE A 93 -11.33 9.11 -0.11
C ILE A 93 -12.27 10.06 -0.86
N VAL A 94 -11.81 10.61 -1.98
CA VAL A 94 -12.62 11.50 -2.83
C VAL A 94 -13.42 10.70 -3.86
N ASP A 95 -12.79 9.70 -4.47
CA ASP A 95 -13.41 8.78 -5.42
C ASP A 95 -13.66 7.43 -4.74
N THR A 96 -14.92 7.06 -4.62
CA THR A 96 -15.37 5.85 -3.93
C THR A 96 -15.59 4.66 -4.86
N GLU A 97 -15.26 4.77 -6.15
CA GLU A 97 -15.38 3.63 -7.09
C GLU A 97 -14.49 2.45 -6.68
N ILE A 98 -13.35 2.74 -6.04
CA ILE A 98 -12.41 1.73 -5.53
C ILE A 98 -12.29 1.88 -4.00
N PRO A 99 -13.16 1.24 -3.22
CA PRO A 99 -13.11 1.34 -1.77
C PRO A 99 -11.84 0.74 -1.16
N LEU A 100 -11.29 1.42 -0.15
CA LEU A 100 -10.21 0.85 0.66
C LEU A 100 -10.71 -0.33 1.48
N GLY A 101 -9.87 -1.36 1.61
CA GLY A 101 -10.24 -2.62 2.27
C GLY A 101 -11.04 -3.56 1.37
N GLU A 102 -11.32 -3.21 0.12
CA GLU A 102 -11.99 -4.11 -0.81
C GLU A 102 -11.14 -5.33 -1.16
N VAL A 103 -11.81 -6.47 -1.36
CA VAL A 103 -11.19 -7.73 -1.76
C VAL A 103 -10.75 -7.64 -3.21
N ILE A 104 -9.48 -7.93 -3.46
CA ILE A 104 -8.95 -8.07 -4.81
C ILE A 104 -9.29 -9.48 -5.30
N GLY A 105 -10.27 -9.58 -6.20
CA GLY A 105 -10.84 -10.88 -6.60
C GLY A 105 -9.93 -11.76 -7.46
N LYS A 106 -8.96 -11.18 -8.19
CA LYS A 106 -8.00 -11.92 -9.04
C LYS A 106 -6.60 -11.85 -8.45
N VAL A 107 -5.94 -12.99 -8.37
CA VAL A 107 -4.60 -13.13 -7.79
C VAL A 107 -3.68 -13.92 -8.71
N SER A 108 -2.38 -13.69 -8.57
CA SER A 108 -1.34 -14.40 -9.29
C SER A 108 -1.14 -15.82 -8.74
N ILE A 109 -1.00 -16.78 -9.65
CA ILE A 109 -0.75 -18.19 -9.36
C ILE A 109 0.67 -18.52 -9.80
N ARG A 110 1.47 -19.10 -8.89
CA ARG A 110 2.86 -19.50 -9.20
C ARG A 110 2.88 -20.52 -10.34
N GLY A 111 3.64 -20.22 -11.40
CA GLY A 111 3.72 -21.07 -12.60
C GLY A 111 2.47 -21.03 -13.49
N GLY A 112 1.53 -20.12 -13.20
CA GLY A 112 0.29 -19.93 -13.96
C GLY A 112 0.06 -18.47 -14.27
N THR A 113 -1.18 -18.00 -14.08
CA THR A 113 -1.60 -16.64 -14.39
C THR A 113 -0.92 -15.62 -13.48
N SER A 114 -0.35 -14.57 -14.09
CA SER A 114 0.13 -13.39 -13.37
C SER A 114 -0.90 -12.27 -13.42
N VAL A 115 -1.28 -11.76 -12.25
CA VAL A 115 -2.17 -10.61 -12.08
C VAL A 115 -1.39 -9.52 -11.38
N ALA A 116 -1.29 -8.37 -12.03
CA ALA A 116 -0.61 -7.21 -11.48
C ALA A 116 -1.62 -6.09 -11.18
N MET A 117 -1.33 -5.33 -10.13
CA MET A 117 -1.93 -4.04 -9.88
C MET A 117 -0.92 -2.96 -10.22
N GLU A 118 -1.39 -1.93 -10.92
CA GLU A 118 -0.61 -0.74 -11.20
C GLU A 118 -1.09 0.38 -10.29
N ILE A 119 -0.15 1.02 -9.60
CA ILE A 119 -0.45 2.03 -8.59
C ILE A 119 0.29 3.30 -8.92
N TYR A 120 -0.39 4.43 -8.75
CA TYR A 120 0.15 5.76 -8.91
C TYR A 120 -0.06 6.56 -7.62
N ILE A 121 0.98 7.24 -7.15
CA ILE A 121 0.85 8.33 -6.18
C ILE A 121 1.29 9.59 -6.90
N LEU A 122 0.39 10.56 -7.05
CA LEU A 122 0.65 11.81 -7.75
C LEU A 122 0.39 13.00 -6.84
N GLN A 123 1.33 13.95 -6.81
CA GLN A 123 1.13 15.25 -6.21
C GLN A 123 0.33 16.13 -7.17
N VAL A 124 -0.96 16.30 -6.89
CA VAL A 124 -1.82 17.23 -7.62
C VAL A 124 -1.81 18.60 -6.96
N LYS A 125 -1.75 19.66 -7.78
CA LYS A 125 -1.97 21.03 -7.32
C LYS A 125 -3.41 21.39 -7.59
N PHE A 126 -4.22 21.50 -6.55
CA PHE A 126 -5.53 22.11 -6.67
C PHE A 126 -5.34 23.61 -6.86
N LYS A 127 -5.73 24.15 -8.02
CA LYS A 127 -5.95 25.59 -8.13
C LYS A 127 -7.26 25.88 -7.41
N ASN A 128 -7.19 26.55 -6.26
CA ASN A 128 -8.39 27.21 -5.75
C ASN A 128 -8.84 28.22 -6.81
N SER A 129 -10.09 28.08 -7.24
CA SER A 129 -10.76 29.10 -8.06
C SER A 129 -10.94 30.39 -7.28
#